data_AF-A0A939NM38-F1
#
_entry.id   AF-A0A939NM38-F1
#
_cell.length_a   1.000
_cell.length_b   1.000
_cell.length_c   1.000
_cell.angle_alpha   90.00
_cell.angle_beta   90.00
_cell.angle_gamma   90.00
#
_symmetry.space_group_name_H-M   'P 1'
#
loop_
_entity.id
_entity.type
_entity.pdbx_description
1 polymer ?
#
loop_
_entity_poly.entity_id
_entity_poly.type
_entity_poly.pdbx_seq_one_letter_code
_entity_poly.pdbx_strand_id
1 'polypeptide(L)'
;MVTGSGKFFRNVQLDPAANLGVVKVDSDGAGYHILWGLTEDAVPTSELPAHFLSHSERIKLTGGKDRVIMHCHATNLIALTYVLENHSDLFTRKLWKVAPNVWWSSRMASAFYRGWCRAPMKSAATAETMQKHSLVLWPFHGVFGSGPTLDETFGLIDTAEKSAEVLVKVLSMGG
;
A
#
# COMPACT_ATOMS: atom_id res chain seq x y z
N MET A 1 -2.92 -10.20 11.24
CA MET A 1 -2.41 -9.16 12.14
C MET A 1 -2.59 -7.82 11.46
N VAL A 2 -2.96 -6.77 12.20
CA VAL A 2 -3.26 -5.43 11.67
C VAL A 2 -2.67 -4.36 12.60
N THR A 3 -2.39 -3.16 12.08
CA THR A 3 -2.11 -1.98 12.90
C THR A 3 -3.41 -1.31 13.34
N GLY A 4 -3.41 -0.65 14.50
CA GLY A 4 -4.57 0.07 15.02
C GLY A 4 -4.81 1.43 14.36
N SER A 5 -6.06 1.90 14.41
CA SER A 5 -6.44 3.24 13.96
C SER A 5 -5.80 4.32 14.84
N GLY A 6 -5.24 5.36 14.22
CA GLY A 6 -4.55 6.45 14.93
C GLY A 6 -3.26 6.05 15.64
N LYS A 7 -2.80 4.81 15.50
CA LYS A 7 -1.56 4.31 16.11
C LYS A 7 -0.34 4.68 15.26
N PHE A 8 0.79 4.88 15.92
CA PHE A 8 2.02 5.35 15.28
C PHE A 8 2.93 4.16 15.00
N PHE A 9 3.42 4.01 13.76
CA PHE A 9 4.38 2.96 13.41
C PHE A 9 5.62 2.98 14.32
N ARG A 10 6.09 4.19 14.69
CA ARG A 10 7.21 4.39 15.63
C ARG A 10 7.01 3.67 16.97
N ASN A 11 5.77 3.58 17.45
CA ASN A 11 5.43 3.09 18.78
C ASN A 11 5.16 1.58 18.80
N VAL A 12 5.06 0.91 17.64
CA VAL A 12 4.82 -0.54 17.55
C VAL A 12 5.88 -1.32 18.32
N GLN A 13 7.15 -0.95 18.20
CA GLN A 13 8.25 -1.61 18.92
C GLN A 13 8.24 -1.37 20.44
N LEU A 14 7.62 -0.27 20.88
CA LEU A 14 7.58 0.12 22.29
C LEU A 14 6.44 -0.59 23.02
N ASP A 15 5.30 -0.72 22.35
CA ASP A 15 4.13 -1.42 22.87
C ASP A 15 3.35 -2.10 21.73
N PRO A 16 3.72 -3.33 21.36
CA PRO A 16 3.03 -4.06 20.29
C PRO A 16 1.56 -4.31 20.62
N ALA A 17 1.20 -4.56 21.89
CA ALA A 17 -0.16 -4.89 22.28
C ALA A 17 -1.11 -3.68 22.16
N ALA A 18 -0.61 -2.46 22.40
CA ALA A 18 -1.40 -1.24 22.22
C ALA A 18 -1.53 -0.79 20.76
N ASN A 19 -0.62 -1.22 19.87
CA ASN A 19 -0.53 -0.71 18.49
C ASN A 19 -0.92 -1.74 17.41
N LEU A 20 -0.90 -3.03 17.72
CA LEU A 20 -1.22 -4.13 16.81
C LEU A 20 -2.39 -4.97 17.32
N GLY A 21 -3.09 -5.62 16.39
CA GLY A 21 -4.16 -6.57 16.70
C GLY A 21 -4.07 -7.85 15.89
N VAL A 22 -4.45 -8.98 16.49
CA VAL A 22 -4.79 -10.21 15.77
C VAL A 22 -6.30 -10.26 15.65
N VAL A 23 -6.81 -10.15 14.43
CA VAL A 23 -8.24 -10.26 14.13
C VAL A 23 -8.53 -11.55 13.40
N LYS A 24 -9.71 -12.12 13.64
CA LYS A 24 -10.25 -13.29 12.91
C LYS A 24 -11.58 -12.90 12.31
N VAL A 25 -11.70 -13.05 10.99
CA VAL A 25 -12.94 -12.82 10.24
C VAL A 25 -13.95 -13.94 10.57
N ASP A 26 -15.21 -13.56 10.67
CA ASP A 26 -16.30 -14.49 10.98
C ASP A 26 -16.54 -15.48 9.83
N SER A 27 -17.21 -16.60 10.12
CA SER A 27 -17.43 -17.67 9.14
C SER A 27 -18.26 -17.24 7.93
N ASP A 28 -19.11 -16.24 8.10
CA ASP A 28 -19.94 -15.64 7.03
C ASP A 28 -19.30 -14.39 6.39
N GLY A 29 -18.14 -13.95 6.91
CA GLY A 29 -17.47 -12.73 6.46
C GLY A 29 -18.18 -11.41 6.81
N ALA A 30 -19.19 -11.43 7.69
CA ALA A 30 -19.95 -10.23 8.05
C ALA A 30 -19.22 -9.32 9.05
N GLY A 31 -18.25 -9.88 9.78
CA GLY A 31 -17.52 -9.17 10.82
C GLY A 31 -16.16 -9.80 11.13
N TYR A 32 -15.58 -9.36 12.24
CA TYR A 32 -14.35 -9.91 12.78
C TYR A 32 -14.33 -9.79 14.30
N HIS A 33 -13.58 -10.69 14.93
CA HIS A 33 -13.26 -10.64 16.35
C HIS A 33 -11.79 -10.25 16.56
N ILE A 34 -11.54 -9.34 17.51
CA ILE A 34 -10.19 -9.05 17.99
C ILE A 34 -9.81 -10.13 19.01
N LEU A 35 -8.82 -10.97 18.66
CA LEU A 35 -8.37 -12.09 19.50
C LEU A 35 -7.23 -11.69 20.45
N TRP A 36 -6.43 -10.70 20.06
CA TRP A 36 -5.30 -10.22 20.84
C TRP A 36 -4.92 -8.81 20.41
N GLY A 37 -4.37 -8.03 21.33
CA GLY A 37 -3.87 -6.69 21.10
C GLY A 37 -4.99 -5.66 20.91
N LEU A 38 -4.63 -4.49 20.38
CA LEU A 38 -5.49 -3.30 20.33
C LEU A 38 -6.11 -2.99 21.70
N THR A 39 -5.26 -2.90 22.72
CA THR A 39 -5.67 -2.55 24.09
C THR A 39 -6.29 -1.15 24.17
N GLU A 40 -6.98 -0.87 25.27
CA GLU A 40 -7.63 0.43 25.54
C GLU A 40 -8.68 0.79 24.48
N ASP A 41 -9.53 -0.18 24.14
CA ASP A 41 -10.62 -0.06 23.16
C ASP A 41 -10.15 0.42 21.78
N ALA A 42 -8.88 0.19 21.45
CA ALA A 42 -8.37 0.48 20.13
C ALA A 42 -9.04 -0.43 19.09
N VAL A 43 -9.21 0.11 17.88
CA VAL A 43 -9.79 -0.60 16.75
C VAL A 43 -8.74 -0.76 15.66
N PRO A 44 -8.90 -1.73 14.73
CA PRO A 44 -8.06 -1.82 13.55
C PRO A 44 -8.01 -0.51 12.75
N THR A 45 -7.00 -0.36 11.91
CA THR A 45 -6.86 0.77 10.98
C THR A 45 -8.18 1.14 10.30
N SER A 46 -8.46 2.45 10.18
CA SER A 46 -9.64 2.96 9.48
C SER A 46 -9.71 2.54 8.00
N GLU A 47 -8.57 2.12 7.44
CA GLU A 47 -8.45 1.61 6.08
C GLU A 47 -8.60 0.08 5.98
N LEU A 48 -9.04 -0.60 7.05
CA LEU A 48 -9.23 -2.06 7.06
C LEU A 48 -10.05 -2.58 5.87
N PRO A 49 -11.13 -1.92 5.41
CA PRO A 49 -11.85 -2.33 4.20
C PRO A 49 -10.97 -2.33 2.94
N ALA A 50 -10.09 -1.34 2.75
CA ALA A 50 -9.16 -1.29 1.62
C ALA A 50 -8.14 -2.44 1.68
N HIS A 51 -7.64 -2.74 2.88
CA HIS A 51 -6.74 -3.88 3.12
C HIS A 51 -7.44 -5.22 2.81
N PHE A 52 -8.64 -5.46 3.34
CA PHE A 52 -9.36 -6.72 3.14
C PHE A 52 -9.82 -6.92 1.69
N LEU A 53 -10.36 -5.89 1.05
CA LEU A 53 -10.73 -5.99 -0.37
C LEU A 53 -9.51 -6.26 -1.24
N SER A 54 -8.40 -5.58 -0.98
CA SER A 54 -7.13 -5.85 -1.68
C SER A 54 -6.65 -7.28 -1.42
N HIS A 55 -6.65 -7.76 -0.18
CA HIS A 55 -6.31 -9.15 0.14
C HIS A 55 -7.18 -10.14 -0.64
N SER A 56 -8.49 -9.92 -0.72
CA SER A 56 -9.42 -10.80 -1.47
C SER A 56 -9.01 -10.95 -2.94
N GLU A 57 -8.69 -9.85 -3.60
CA GLU A 57 -8.26 -9.87 -5.01
C GLU A 57 -6.86 -10.50 -5.17
N ARG A 58 -5.93 -10.19 -4.27
CA ARG A 58 -4.55 -10.72 -4.32
C ARG A 58 -4.50 -12.22 -4.02
N ILE A 59 -5.33 -12.73 -3.12
CA ILE A 59 -5.47 -14.16 -2.85
C ILE A 59 -5.93 -14.90 -4.11
N LYS A 60 -6.98 -14.41 -4.77
CA LYS A 60 -7.52 -15.01 -6.01
C LYS A 60 -6.45 -15.08 -7.10
N LEU A 61 -5.70 -14.00 -7.30
CA LEU A 61 -4.74 -13.89 -8.40
C LEU A 61 -3.44 -14.66 -8.18
N THR A 62 -3.02 -14.81 -6.93
CA THR A 62 -1.73 -15.42 -6.61
C THR A 62 -1.85 -16.86 -6.13
N GLY A 63 -3.06 -17.43 -6.11
CA GLY A 63 -3.33 -18.74 -5.54
C GLY A 63 -3.05 -18.79 -4.03
N GLY A 64 -3.32 -17.67 -3.33
CA GLY A 64 -3.09 -17.54 -1.89
C GLY A 64 -1.63 -17.34 -1.45
N LYS A 65 -0.73 -16.98 -2.38
CA LYS A 65 0.67 -16.67 -2.05
C LYS A 65 0.81 -15.32 -1.38
N ASP A 66 0.13 -14.28 -1.88
CA ASP A 66 0.17 -12.95 -1.28
C ASP A 66 -0.53 -12.94 0.09
N ARG A 67 0.17 -12.46 1.11
CA ARG A 67 -0.27 -12.47 2.52
C ARG A 67 -0.11 -11.14 3.22
N VAL A 68 0.44 -10.13 2.55
CA VAL A 68 0.68 -8.80 3.13
C VAL A 68 0.13 -7.74 2.20
N ILE A 69 -0.63 -6.80 2.77
CA ILE A 69 -0.95 -5.50 2.17
C ILE A 69 -0.33 -4.44 3.07
N MET A 70 0.59 -3.65 2.51
CA MET A 70 1.27 -2.56 3.23
C MET A 70 0.89 -1.22 2.61
N HIS A 71 0.52 -0.25 3.46
CA HIS A 71 0.35 1.14 3.08
C HIS A 71 1.38 2.00 3.81
N CYS A 72 1.97 2.98 3.11
CA CYS A 72 2.79 4.01 3.72
C CYS A 72 2.78 5.31 2.90
N HIS A 73 3.27 6.38 3.54
CA HIS A 73 3.47 7.69 2.92
C HIS A 73 4.89 7.82 2.34
N ALA A 74 5.15 7.06 1.26
CA ALA A 74 6.45 7.07 0.57
C ALA A 74 6.74 8.44 -0.05
N THR A 75 7.76 9.12 0.45
CA THR A 75 7.95 10.58 0.32
C THR A 75 8.15 11.02 -1.13
N ASN A 76 9.06 10.37 -1.85
CA ASN A 76 9.39 10.76 -3.21
C ASN A 76 8.31 10.29 -4.19
N LEU A 77 7.68 9.14 -3.96
CA LEU A 77 6.51 8.72 -4.73
C LEU A 77 5.38 9.75 -4.62
N ILE A 78 5.10 10.27 -3.41
CA ILE A 78 4.14 11.36 -3.22
C ILE A 78 4.57 12.61 -3.99
N ALA A 79 5.83 13.05 -3.85
CA ALA A 79 6.34 14.24 -4.51
C ALA A 79 6.17 14.17 -6.04
N LEU A 80 6.48 13.02 -6.64
CA LEU A 80 6.32 12.80 -8.08
C LEU A 80 4.87 12.91 -8.55
N THR A 81 3.89 12.62 -7.69
CA THR A 81 2.47 12.77 -8.06
C THR A 81 2.02 14.21 -8.28
N TYR A 82 2.82 15.20 -7.86
CA TYR A 82 2.57 16.62 -8.13
C TYR A 82 3.15 17.11 -9.46
N VAL A 83 4.16 16.42 -9.99
CA VAL A 83 4.95 16.92 -11.15
C VAL A 83 4.84 16.02 -12.38
N LEU A 84 4.50 14.75 -12.20
CA LEU A 84 4.25 13.83 -13.30
C LEU A 84 2.74 13.79 -13.61
N GLU A 85 2.43 13.55 -14.89
CA GLU A 85 1.08 13.11 -15.23
C GLU A 85 0.83 11.79 -14.49
N ASN A 86 -0.13 11.83 -13.60
CA ASN A 86 -0.54 10.65 -12.91
C ASN A 86 -1.29 9.79 -13.98
N HIS A 87 -0.58 8.82 -14.55
CA HIS A 87 -1.12 7.84 -15.48
C HIS A 87 -0.23 6.60 -15.36
N SER A 88 -0.83 5.42 -15.14
CA SER A 88 -0.08 4.20 -14.76
C SER A 88 1.12 3.93 -15.67
N ASP A 89 0.93 3.92 -16.98
CA ASP A 89 1.99 3.59 -17.93
C ASP A 89 3.13 4.61 -17.91
N LEU A 90 2.80 5.90 -17.75
CA LEU A 90 3.80 6.97 -17.71
C LEU A 90 4.60 6.92 -16.41
N PHE A 91 3.90 6.78 -15.28
CA PHE A 91 4.51 6.73 -13.96
C PHE A 91 5.44 5.51 -13.84
N THR A 92 4.94 4.34 -14.22
CA THR A 92 5.72 3.08 -14.22
C THR A 92 6.94 3.19 -15.14
N ARG A 93 6.78 3.71 -16.36
CA ARG A 93 7.90 3.91 -17.29
C ARG A 93 8.95 4.88 -16.74
N LYS A 94 8.55 5.94 -16.05
CA LYS A 94 9.47 6.90 -15.44
C LYS A 94 10.28 6.26 -14.33
N LEU A 95 9.66 5.47 -13.45
CA LEU A 95 10.37 4.74 -12.40
C LEU A 95 11.31 3.66 -12.95
N TRP A 96 10.95 2.97 -14.04
CA TRP A 96 11.81 1.94 -14.64
C TRP A 96 13.10 2.50 -15.26
N LYS A 97 13.04 3.70 -15.82
CA LYS A 97 14.18 4.30 -16.54
C LYS A 97 15.34 4.68 -15.62
N VAL A 98 15.05 4.97 -14.36
CA VAL A 98 16.04 5.53 -13.43
C VAL A 98 16.76 4.43 -12.63
N ALA A 99 16.13 3.26 -12.46
CA ALA A 99 16.69 2.17 -11.69
C ALA A 99 16.32 0.80 -12.33
N PRO A 100 17.25 0.12 -13.04
CA PRO A 100 16.96 -1.10 -13.79
C PRO A 100 16.47 -2.27 -12.91
N ASN A 101 16.86 -2.31 -11.63
CA ASN A 101 16.39 -3.31 -10.66
C ASN A 101 14.88 -3.20 -10.37
N VAL A 102 14.25 -2.04 -10.64
CA VAL A 102 12.81 -1.82 -10.53
C VAL A 102 12.04 -2.57 -11.62
N TRP A 103 12.66 -2.85 -12.76
CA TRP A 103 12.05 -3.60 -13.87
C TRP A 103 11.67 -5.02 -13.45
N TRP A 104 12.46 -5.65 -12.58
CA TRP A 104 12.21 -7.02 -12.11
C TRP A 104 11.13 -7.09 -11.02
N SER A 105 10.98 -6.03 -10.21
CA SER A 105 10.09 -6.04 -9.04
C SER A 105 8.73 -5.39 -9.27
N SER A 106 8.58 -4.46 -10.20
CA SER A 106 7.40 -3.58 -10.21
C SER A 106 6.45 -3.81 -11.39
N ARG A 107 5.41 -4.59 -11.13
CA ARG A 107 4.11 -4.38 -11.82
C ARG A 107 3.36 -3.27 -11.07
N MET A 108 3.86 -2.04 -11.13
CA MET A 108 3.20 -0.89 -10.51
C MET A 108 2.13 -0.32 -11.43
N ALA A 109 0.98 0.06 -10.85
CA ALA A 109 0.09 1.04 -11.46
C ALA A 109 -0.14 2.20 -10.50
N SER A 110 -0.53 3.32 -11.09
CA SER A 110 -1.25 4.35 -10.36
C SER A 110 -2.73 3.97 -10.32
N ALA A 111 -3.31 3.75 -9.13
CA ALA A 111 -4.77 3.78 -9.06
C ALA A 111 -5.17 5.25 -9.14
N PHE A 112 -5.87 5.61 -10.20
CA PHE A 112 -6.46 6.93 -10.25
C PHE A 112 -7.71 6.99 -9.39
N TYR A 113 -7.63 7.75 -8.31
CA TYR A 113 -8.83 8.36 -7.77
C TYR A 113 -9.15 9.58 -8.60
N ARG A 114 -10.25 9.54 -9.36
CA ARG A 114 -10.86 10.77 -9.85
C ARG A 114 -11.32 11.59 -8.64
N GLY A 115 -10.51 12.56 -8.23
CA GLY A 115 -10.86 13.52 -7.20
C GLY A 115 -10.93 12.93 -5.79
N TRP A 116 -11.30 13.80 -4.85
CA TRP A 116 -11.59 13.49 -3.45
C TRP A 116 -12.72 12.44 -3.33
N CYS A 117 -12.43 11.17 -3.58
CA CYS A 117 -13.39 10.10 -3.40
C CYS A 117 -13.56 9.78 -1.90
N ARG A 118 -14.79 9.43 -1.50
CA ARG A 118 -15.09 8.94 -0.15
C ARG A 118 -14.38 7.61 0.12
N ALA A 119 -14.06 7.32 1.39
CA ALA A 119 -13.31 6.13 1.82
C ALA A 119 -13.80 4.76 1.25
N PRO A 120 -15.13 4.51 1.08
CA PRO A 120 -15.60 3.25 0.48
C PRO A 120 -15.21 3.10 -1.00
N MET A 121 -15.32 4.18 -1.76
CA MET A 121 -14.93 4.23 -3.18
C MET A 121 -13.41 4.14 -3.33
N LYS A 122 -12.66 4.62 -2.32
CA LYS A 122 -11.22 4.43 -2.27
C LYS A 122 -10.84 2.95 -2.22
N SER A 123 -11.47 2.21 -1.31
CA SER A 123 -11.19 0.80 -1.04
C SER A 123 -11.46 -0.11 -2.26
N ALA A 124 -12.60 0.08 -2.93
CA ALA A 124 -12.97 -0.72 -4.10
C ALA A 124 -12.02 -0.49 -5.30
N ALA A 125 -11.65 0.76 -5.58
CA ALA A 125 -10.74 1.04 -6.70
C ALA A 125 -9.30 0.59 -6.41
N THR A 126 -8.85 0.59 -5.14
CA THR A 126 -7.56 -0.04 -4.77
C THR A 126 -7.58 -1.52 -5.12
N ALA A 127 -8.65 -2.22 -4.72
CA ALA A 127 -8.79 -3.65 -4.95
C ALA A 127 -8.87 -3.98 -6.45
N GLU A 128 -9.62 -3.22 -7.23
CA GLU A 128 -9.67 -3.35 -8.70
C GLU A 128 -8.28 -3.14 -9.33
N THR A 129 -7.52 -2.14 -8.89
CA THR A 129 -6.17 -1.90 -9.41
C THR A 129 -5.19 -3.00 -9.01
N MET A 130 -5.32 -3.52 -7.79
CA MET A 130 -4.58 -4.69 -7.27
C MET A 130 -4.83 -5.96 -8.08
N GLN A 131 -5.89 -5.99 -8.92
CA GLN A 131 -6.12 -7.14 -9.81
C GLN A 131 -5.05 -7.29 -10.89
N LYS A 132 -4.38 -6.19 -11.23
CA LYS A 132 -3.40 -6.14 -12.32
C LYS A 132 -1.99 -5.78 -11.84
N HIS A 133 -1.88 -5.18 -10.65
CA HIS A 133 -0.66 -4.56 -10.16
C HIS A 133 -0.40 -4.97 -8.71
N SER A 134 0.88 -5.08 -8.33
CA SER A 134 1.30 -5.34 -6.95
C SER A 134 1.58 -4.06 -6.17
N LEU A 135 1.69 -2.91 -6.86
CA LEU A 135 1.79 -1.58 -6.27
C LEU A 135 0.68 -0.68 -6.81
N VAL A 136 0.07 0.07 -5.91
CA VAL A 136 -1.02 1.00 -6.19
C VAL A 136 -0.70 2.35 -5.56
N LEU A 137 -0.47 3.36 -6.40
CA LEU A 137 -0.29 4.74 -5.92
C LEU A 137 -1.62 5.43 -5.67
N TRP A 138 -1.67 6.17 -4.56
CA TRP A 138 -2.73 7.12 -4.20
C TRP A 138 -2.14 8.53 -4.35
N PRO A 139 -2.45 9.24 -5.45
CA PRO A 139 -1.89 10.57 -5.70
C PRO A 139 -2.07 11.50 -4.50
N PHE A 140 -1.03 12.27 -4.18
CA PHE A 140 -1.00 13.22 -3.06
C PHE A 140 -1.14 12.60 -1.65
N HIS A 141 -1.05 11.26 -1.52
CA HIS A 141 -1.22 10.60 -0.23
C HIS A 141 -0.17 9.52 0.04
N GLY A 142 0.01 8.53 -0.84
CA GLY A 142 0.95 7.45 -0.57
C GLY A 142 0.84 6.26 -1.51
N VAL A 143 1.27 5.09 -1.04
CA VAL A 143 1.34 3.87 -1.84
C VAL A 143 0.81 2.68 -1.07
N PHE A 144 0.19 1.74 -1.79
CA PHE A 144 -0.15 0.40 -1.33
C PHE A 144 0.72 -0.62 -2.06
N GLY A 145 1.22 -1.63 -1.34
CA GLY A 145 1.95 -2.77 -1.90
C GLY A 145 1.37 -4.10 -1.42
N SER A 146 1.46 -5.11 -2.29
CA SER A 146 1.07 -6.50 -2.00
C SER A 146 2.21 -7.47 -2.26
N GLY A 147 2.38 -8.45 -1.37
CA GLY A 147 3.36 -9.52 -1.54
C GLY A 147 3.18 -10.69 -0.57
N PRO A 148 4.01 -11.74 -0.69
CA PRO A 148 3.86 -12.97 0.08
C PRO A 148 4.42 -12.89 1.50
N THR A 149 5.41 -12.03 1.73
CA THR A 149 6.07 -11.83 3.03
C THR A 149 6.18 -10.35 3.36
N LEU A 150 6.45 -10.03 4.64
CA LEU A 150 6.66 -8.65 5.08
C LEU A 150 7.87 -8.04 4.34
N ASP A 151 8.98 -8.77 4.28
CA ASP A 151 10.22 -8.34 3.64
C ASP A 151 10.04 -8.11 2.13
N GLU A 152 9.38 -9.02 1.42
CA GLU A 152 9.15 -8.84 -0.02
C GLU A 152 8.21 -7.66 -0.31
N THR A 153 7.17 -7.48 0.51
CA THR A 153 6.24 -6.36 0.33
C THR A 153 6.88 -5.03 0.67
N PHE A 154 7.68 -4.98 1.74
CA PHE A 154 8.45 -3.80 2.11
C PHE A 154 9.49 -3.49 1.02
N GLY A 155 10.27 -4.48 0.59
CA GLY A 155 11.29 -4.33 -0.45
C GLY A 155 10.71 -3.91 -1.80
N LEU A 156 9.48 -4.35 -2.12
CA LEU A 156 8.73 -3.91 -3.30
C LEU A 156 8.45 -2.39 -3.24
N ILE A 157 7.93 -1.90 -2.11
CA ILE A 157 7.67 -0.47 -1.90
C ILE A 157 8.98 0.33 -1.88
N ASP A 158 9.99 -0.16 -1.14
CA ASP A 158 11.29 0.50 -0.99
C ASP A 158 12.02 0.62 -2.33
N THR A 159 11.96 -0.41 -3.19
CA THR A 159 12.53 -0.36 -4.54
C THR A 159 11.88 0.75 -5.38
N ALA A 160 10.56 0.91 -5.31
CA ALA A 160 9.86 1.94 -6.04
C ALA A 160 10.13 3.35 -5.48
N GLU A 161 10.13 3.49 -4.16
CA GLU A 161 10.46 4.75 -3.48
C GLU A 161 11.91 5.16 -3.75
N LYS A 162 12.84 4.21 -3.79
CA LYS A 162 14.24 4.48 -4.14
C LYS A 162 14.36 5.02 -5.56
N SER A 163 13.64 4.43 -6.51
CA SER A 163 13.62 4.94 -7.88
C SER A 163 13.02 6.34 -7.96
N ALA A 164 11.94 6.56 -7.21
CA ALA A 164 11.33 7.88 -7.10
C ALA A 164 12.30 8.92 -6.54
N GLU A 165 13.09 8.57 -5.51
CA GLU A 165 14.12 9.44 -4.93
C GLU A 165 15.14 9.88 -5.98
N VAL A 166 15.65 8.94 -6.77
CA VAL A 166 16.62 9.27 -7.83
C VAL A 166 15.96 10.13 -8.91
N LEU A 167 14.72 9.81 -9.30
CA LEU A 167 13.99 10.59 -10.31
C LEU A 167 13.73 12.03 -9.84
N VAL A 168 13.35 12.23 -8.57
CA VAL A 168 13.18 13.58 -7.99
C VAL A 168 14.48 14.38 -8.12
N LYS A 169 15.62 13.77 -7.80
CA LYS A 169 16.94 14.41 -7.94
C LYS A 169 17.26 14.75 -9.39
N VAL A 170 17.03 13.84 -10.33
CA VAL A 170 17.25 14.06 -11.77
C VAL A 170 16.40 15.22 -12.30
N LEU A 171 15.09 15.21 -12.00
CA LEU A 171 14.20 16.30 -12.40
C LEU A 171 14.61 17.64 -11.78
N SER A 172 15.08 17.64 -10.52
CA SER A 172 15.59 18.84 -9.85
C SER A 172 16.86 19.41 -10.51
N MET A 173 17.59 18.60 -11.27
CA MET A 173 18.81 19.00 -11.99
C MET A 173 18.56 19.38 -13.46
N GLY A 174 17.31 19.49 -13.91
CA GLY A 174 16.97 19.95 -15.26
C GLY A 174 16.41 18.88 -16.21
N GLY A 175 16.21 17.64 -15.73
CA GLY A 175 15.45 16.61 -16.45
C GLY A 175 16.25 15.41 -16.93
#